data_AF-A0A9K3PL83-F1
#
_entry.id   AF-A0A9K3PL83-F1
#
_cell.length_a   1.000
_cell.length_b   1.000
_cell.length_c   1.000
_cell.angle_alpha   90.00
_cell.angle_beta   90.00
_cell.angle_gamma   90.00
#
_symmetry.space_group_name_H-M   'P 1'
#
loop_
_entity.id
_entity.type
_entity.pdbx_description
1 polymer ?
#
loop_
_entity_poly.entity_id
_entity_poly.type
_entity_poly.pdbx_seq_one_letter_code
_entity_poly.pdbx_strand_id
1 'polypeptide(L)'
;MASSKRRLMNLLSAPSKVASALDWRKLGGSVMTLAVHGDRIEVIASHHPSDEQKSGVVVESLPLEKKGRMIPEFTKQRLMKILKDEDVCGIVVSCPVQNDTGKLGYAAGRTLWLIEQLLGVVNGSSVLPQHRPICLWDGVHTEQPPVDEWGRSAVYANTSSKPCHLASQEQYHQDEGILAARVWEDFVKNNWPDLYRFHPSPLGDNSSQKEFSSKTGNETEFPYWDSLYENDDSALAGISA
;
A
#
# COMPACT_ATOMS: atom_id res chain seq x y z
N MET A 1 23.13 -10.05 10.45
CA MET A 1 21.66 -9.83 10.32
C MET A 1 21.05 -8.97 11.43
N ALA A 2 21.47 -9.06 12.70
CA ALA A 2 20.89 -8.26 13.80
C ALA A 2 20.91 -6.73 13.60
N SER A 3 21.84 -6.21 12.80
CA SER A 3 21.93 -4.77 12.48
C SER A 3 20.77 -4.28 11.60
N SER A 4 20.32 -5.07 10.61
CA SER A 4 19.25 -4.68 9.67
C SER A 4 17.91 -4.47 10.38
N LYS A 5 17.54 -5.44 11.23
CA LYS A 5 16.30 -5.37 12.01
C LYS A 5 16.22 -4.11 12.88
N ARG A 6 17.32 -3.72 13.55
CA ARG A 6 17.36 -2.50 14.36
C ARG A 6 17.17 -1.25 13.49
N ARG A 7 17.77 -1.22 12.30
CA ARG A 7 17.61 -0.10 11.36
C ARG A 7 16.16 0.05 10.90
N LEU A 8 15.50 -1.06 10.55
CA LEU A 8 14.10 -1.04 10.16
C LEU A 8 13.20 -0.52 11.29
N MET A 9 13.36 -1.04 12.51
CA MET A 9 12.57 -0.61 13.66
C MET A 9 12.77 0.88 14.00
N ASN A 10 13.96 1.43 13.77
CA ASN A 10 14.24 2.85 13.98
C ASN A 10 13.67 3.77 12.88
N LEU A 11 13.41 3.21 11.69
CA LEU A 11 12.83 3.95 10.56
C LEU A 11 11.32 4.08 10.70
N LEU A 12 10.66 3.02 11.17
CA LEU A 12 9.21 2.98 11.29
C LEU A 12 8.72 3.98 12.34
N SER A 13 7.64 4.67 11.99
CA SER A 13 6.99 5.71 12.77
C SER A 13 5.50 5.40 12.91
N ALA A 14 4.88 5.96 13.95
CA ALA A 14 3.42 5.88 14.10
C ALA A 14 2.72 6.58 12.90
N PRO A 15 1.58 6.06 12.44
CA PRO A 15 0.79 6.70 11.36
C PRO A 15 0.49 8.18 11.64
N SER A 16 0.17 8.52 12.89
CA SER A 16 -0.08 9.91 13.31
C SER A 16 1.12 10.83 13.09
N LYS A 17 2.36 10.33 13.14
CA LYS A 17 3.57 11.10 12.85
C LYS A 17 3.74 11.36 11.35
N VAL A 18 3.37 10.40 10.50
CA VAL A 18 3.33 10.59 9.04
C VAL A 18 2.23 11.59 8.68
N ALA A 19 1.04 11.45 9.24
CA ALA A 19 -0.06 12.40 9.07
C ALA A 19 0.34 13.82 9.54
N SER A 20 1.03 13.92 10.68
CA SER A 20 1.55 15.21 11.18
C SER A 20 2.72 15.76 10.37
N ALA A 21 3.43 14.94 9.58
CA ALA A 21 4.44 15.44 8.64
C ALA A 21 3.80 16.08 7.41
N LEU A 22 2.56 15.69 7.09
CA LEU A 22 1.68 16.35 6.13
C LEU A 22 0.94 17.54 6.76
N ASP A 23 1.29 17.97 7.98
CA ASP A 23 0.60 19.05 8.69
C ASP A 23 0.80 20.40 7.97
N TRP A 24 -0.15 20.68 7.07
CA TRP A 24 -0.58 21.88 6.33
C TRP A 24 -0.07 23.27 6.72
N ARG A 25 0.38 23.48 7.96
CA ARG A 25 0.88 24.80 8.42
C ARG A 25 2.39 24.98 8.28
N LYS A 26 3.15 23.89 8.09
CA LYS A 26 4.61 23.93 8.25
C LYS A 26 5.42 23.46 7.05
N LEU A 27 4.92 22.49 6.29
CA LEU A 27 5.65 21.89 5.18
C LEU A 27 4.69 21.67 4.02
N GLY A 28 4.96 22.32 2.89
CA GLY A 28 4.45 21.82 1.61
C GLY A 28 5.06 20.45 1.34
N GLY A 29 4.36 19.62 0.57
CA GLY A 29 4.86 18.30 0.17
C GLY A 29 3.75 17.32 -0.16
N SER A 30 4.15 16.09 -0.46
CA SER A 30 3.25 14.97 -0.75
C SER A 30 3.52 13.79 0.19
N VAL A 31 2.57 12.88 0.31
CA VAL A 31 2.80 11.56 0.91
C VAL A 31 2.92 10.54 -0.20
N MET A 32 3.98 9.74 -0.14
CA MET A 32 4.15 8.61 -1.04
C MET A 32 3.53 7.35 -0.42
N THR A 33 2.57 6.76 -1.09
CA THR A 33 1.97 5.48 -0.73
C THR A 33 2.58 4.37 -1.59
N LEU A 34 3.03 3.30 -0.95
CA LEU A 34 3.62 2.12 -1.60
C LEU A 34 2.76 0.90 -1.36
N ALA A 35 2.38 0.17 -2.42
CA ALA A 35 1.81 -1.17 -2.34
C ALA A 35 2.75 -2.16 -3.03
N VAL A 36 3.16 -3.20 -2.30
CA VAL A 36 4.17 -4.17 -2.75
C VAL A 36 3.50 -5.44 -3.22
N HIS A 37 3.64 -5.72 -4.51
CA HIS A 37 3.09 -6.90 -5.18
C HIS A 37 4.18 -7.95 -5.41
N GLY A 38 3.81 -9.09 -6.01
CA GLY A 38 4.75 -10.18 -6.29
C GLY A 38 5.82 -9.81 -7.32
N ASP A 39 5.46 -8.96 -8.27
CA ASP A 39 6.25 -8.61 -9.44
C ASP A 39 6.33 -7.11 -9.73
N ARG A 40 5.75 -6.27 -8.86
CA ARG A 40 5.80 -4.81 -8.98
C ARG A 40 5.67 -4.08 -7.64
N ILE A 41 5.97 -2.80 -7.65
CA ILE A 41 5.66 -1.83 -6.60
C ILE A 41 4.72 -0.81 -7.22
N GLU A 42 3.51 -0.70 -6.68
CA GLU A 42 2.64 0.41 -7.00
C GLU A 42 3.00 1.59 -6.11
N VAL A 43 3.25 2.73 -6.75
CA VAL A 43 3.67 3.97 -6.12
C VAL A 43 2.63 5.02 -6.41
N ILE A 44 2.18 5.69 -5.36
CA ILE A 44 1.34 6.86 -5.48
C ILE A 44 1.96 8.02 -4.72
N ALA A 45 2.11 9.18 -5.34
CA ALA A 45 2.38 10.42 -4.63
C ALA A 45 1.10 11.27 -4.60
N SER A 46 0.63 11.57 -3.39
CA SER A 46 -0.60 12.32 -3.17
C SER A 46 -0.33 13.55 -2.33
N HIS A 47 -0.87 14.68 -2.77
CA HIS A 47 -0.90 15.91 -1.98
C HIS A 47 -2.03 15.86 -0.95
N HIS A 48 -2.05 16.86 -0.08
CA HIS A 48 -3.14 17.01 0.87
C HIS A 48 -4.47 17.18 0.11
N PRO A 49 -5.56 16.49 0.51
CA PRO A 49 -6.87 16.55 -0.17
C PRO A 49 -7.50 17.95 -0.24
N SER A 50 -7.12 18.89 0.64
CA SER A 50 -7.58 20.29 0.55
C SER A 50 -6.81 21.16 -0.46
N ASP A 51 -5.72 20.66 -1.05
CA ASP A 51 -4.96 21.37 -2.09
C ASP A 51 -5.55 21.05 -3.47
N GLU A 52 -6.70 21.67 -3.79
CA GLU A 52 -7.40 21.48 -5.07
C GLU A 52 -6.54 21.84 -6.29
N GLN A 53 -5.51 22.69 -6.13
CA GLN A 53 -4.62 23.09 -7.22
C GLN A 53 -3.58 22.02 -7.57
N LYS A 54 -3.27 21.09 -6.66
CA LYS A 54 -2.26 20.03 -6.85
C LYS A 54 -2.86 18.63 -6.83
N SER A 55 -4.07 18.48 -7.36
CA SER A 55 -4.77 17.19 -7.45
C SER A 55 -4.11 16.15 -8.38
N GLY A 56 -2.86 16.37 -8.81
CA GLY A 56 -2.08 15.40 -9.55
C GLY A 56 -1.68 14.25 -8.63
N VAL A 57 -2.35 13.11 -8.80
CA VAL A 57 -1.93 11.83 -8.20
C VAL A 57 -0.97 11.18 -9.19
N VAL A 58 0.31 11.13 -8.86
CA VAL A 58 1.27 10.37 -9.67
C VAL A 58 1.06 8.91 -9.34
N VAL A 59 0.56 8.12 -10.28
CA VAL A 59 0.40 6.67 -10.15
C VAL A 59 1.43 6.01 -11.05
N GLU A 60 2.30 5.20 -10.46
CA GLU A 60 3.31 4.46 -11.22
C GLU A 60 3.46 3.02 -10.73
N SER A 61 3.58 2.09 -11.67
CA SER A 61 3.86 0.68 -11.40
C SER A 61 5.31 0.37 -11.76
N LEU A 62 6.14 0.10 -10.75
CA LEU A 62 7.56 -0.18 -10.92
C LEU A 62 7.82 -1.69 -10.89
N PRO A 63 8.51 -2.28 -11.88
CA PRO A 63 8.75 -3.72 -11.90
C PRO A 63 9.66 -4.21 -10.76
N LEU A 64 9.42 -5.44 -10.31
CA LEU A 64 10.29 -6.24 -9.46
C LEU A 64 10.75 -7.50 -10.19
N GLU A 65 11.98 -7.92 -9.92
CA GLU A 65 12.47 -9.19 -10.46
C GLU A 65 11.82 -10.37 -9.73
N LYS A 66 11.05 -11.17 -10.47
CA LYS A 66 10.47 -12.43 -9.96
C LYS A 66 11.52 -13.40 -9.42
N LYS A 67 12.74 -13.33 -9.97
CA LYS A 67 13.86 -14.22 -9.65
C LYS A 67 14.90 -13.47 -8.82
N GLY A 68 15.21 -14.00 -7.64
CA GLY A 68 16.30 -13.50 -6.81
C GLY A 68 15.90 -12.47 -5.76
N ARG A 69 14.64 -12.01 -5.73
CA ARG A 69 14.17 -10.99 -4.79
C ARG A 69 15.19 -9.85 -4.77
N MET A 70 15.33 -9.13 -5.86
CA MET A 70 16.12 -7.90 -5.88
C MET A 70 15.27 -6.81 -6.49
N ILE A 71 15.46 -5.60 -5.98
CA ILE A 71 14.87 -4.40 -6.57
C ILE A 71 15.82 -3.95 -7.67
N PRO A 72 15.39 -3.91 -8.94
CA PRO A 72 16.22 -3.42 -10.02
C PRO A 72 16.75 -2.03 -9.74
N GLU A 73 17.97 -1.74 -10.21
CA GLU A 73 18.60 -0.44 -9.98
C GLU A 73 17.77 0.71 -10.58
N PHE A 74 17.18 0.51 -11.75
CA PHE A 74 16.30 1.51 -12.37
C PHE A 74 15.05 1.79 -11.51
N THR A 75 14.47 0.77 -10.87
CA THR A 75 13.33 0.92 -9.94
C THR A 75 13.71 1.79 -8.75
N LYS A 76 14.91 1.58 -8.19
CA LYS A 76 15.43 2.42 -7.09
C LYS A 76 15.66 3.87 -7.52
N GLN A 77 16.26 4.07 -8.69
CA GLN A 77 16.48 5.41 -9.25
C GLN A 77 15.16 6.13 -9.51
N ARG A 78 14.15 5.40 -10.00
CA ARG A 78 12.82 5.94 -10.24
C ARG A 78 12.12 6.34 -8.94
N LEU A 79 12.19 5.52 -7.89
CA LEU A 79 11.70 5.87 -6.55
C LEU A 79 12.39 7.14 -6.00
N MET A 80 13.73 7.24 -6.13
CA MET A 80 14.45 8.44 -5.70
C MET A 80 14.02 9.69 -6.48
N LYS A 81 13.74 9.54 -7.77
CA LYS A 81 13.23 10.62 -8.61
C LYS A 81 11.86 11.08 -8.12
N ILE A 82 10.91 10.17 -7.90
CA ILE A 82 9.57 10.50 -7.38
C ILE A 82 9.67 11.20 -6.01
N LEU A 83 10.48 10.67 -5.10
CA LEU A 83 10.71 11.25 -3.77
C LEU A 83 11.21 12.71 -3.81
N LYS A 84 11.94 13.08 -4.87
CA LYS A 84 12.51 14.42 -5.05
C LYS A 84 11.55 15.33 -5.82
N ASP A 85 11.00 14.85 -6.93
CA ASP A 85 10.16 15.62 -7.84
C ASP A 85 8.82 16.01 -7.16
N GLU A 86 8.26 15.11 -6.33
CA GLU A 86 6.99 15.32 -5.64
C GLU A 86 7.14 15.91 -4.22
N ASP A 87 8.37 16.27 -3.81
CA ASP A 87 8.67 16.78 -2.45
C ASP A 87 8.03 15.93 -1.34
N VAL A 88 8.20 14.61 -1.43
CA VAL A 88 7.54 13.66 -0.52
C VAL A 88 7.99 13.93 0.91
N CYS A 89 7.09 14.20 1.85
CA CYS A 89 7.42 14.47 3.25
C CYS A 89 7.29 13.23 4.16
N GLY A 90 6.51 12.23 3.74
CA GLY A 90 6.25 11.01 4.50
C GLY A 90 5.89 9.84 3.59
N ILE A 91 6.00 8.62 4.11
CA ILE A 91 5.78 7.40 3.33
C ILE A 91 4.81 6.49 4.07
N VAL A 92 3.75 6.08 3.37
CA VAL A 92 2.78 5.08 3.83
C VAL A 92 3.04 3.80 3.05
N VAL A 93 3.30 2.70 3.73
CA VAL A 93 3.54 1.41 3.06
C VAL A 93 2.43 0.44 3.42
N SER A 94 1.73 -0.07 2.41
CA SER A 94 0.76 -1.13 2.59
C SER A 94 1.44 -2.36 3.19
N CYS A 95 0.90 -2.84 4.31
CA CYS A 95 1.41 -3.98 5.05
C CYS A 95 0.23 -4.89 5.41
N PRO A 96 -0.28 -5.68 4.44
CA PRO A 96 -1.48 -6.46 4.62
C PRO A 96 -1.35 -7.51 5.72
N VAL A 97 -2.37 -7.60 6.56
CA VAL A 97 -2.54 -8.66 7.54
C VAL A 97 -3.44 -9.75 6.97
N GLN A 98 -3.31 -10.96 7.49
CA GLN A 98 -4.16 -12.07 7.10
C GLN A 98 -5.60 -11.82 7.60
N ASN A 99 -6.60 -11.86 6.72
CA ASN A 99 -8.00 -11.58 7.09
C ASN A 99 -8.56 -12.47 8.22
N ASP A 100 -8.09 -13.72 8.31
CA ASP A 100 -8.58 -14.70 9.28
C ASP A 100 -7.94 -14.56 10.67
N THR A 101 -6.66 -14.18 10.72
CA THR A 101 -5.91 -14.11 11.98
C THR A 101 -5.50 -12.71 12.39
N GLY A 102 -5.55 -11.71 11.52
CA GLY A 102 -4.96 -10.39 11.75
C GLY A 102 -3.43 -10.42 11.89
N LYS A 103 -2.76 -11.53 11.58
CA LYS A 103 -1.29 -11.67 11.70
C LYS A 103 -0.60 -11.25 10.41
N LEU A 104 0.67 -10.88 10.53
CA LEU A 104 1.52 -10.61 9.37
C LEU A 104 1.76 -11.91 8.59
N GLY A 105 1.31 -11.93 7.33
CA GLY A 105 1.46 -13.05 6.42
C GLY A 105 2.67 -12.92 5.48
N TYR A 106 2.64 -13.70 4.40
CA TYR A 106 3.66 -13.68 3.36
C TYR A 106 3.79 -12.31 2.68
N ALA A 107 2.67 -11.68 2.34
CA ALA A 107 2.64 -10.35 1.70
C ALA A 107 3.25 -9.25 2.58
N ALA A 108 2.94 -9.23 3.89
CA ALA A 108 3.62 -8.35 4.85
C ALA A 108 5.13 -8.64 4.91
N GLY A 109 5.53 -9.92 4.93
CA GLY A 109 6.94 -10.31 4.91
C GLY A 109 7.67 -9.78 3.68
N ARG A 110 7.04 -9.82 2.49
CA ARG A 110 7.58 -9.26 1.25
C ARG A 110 7.76 -7.75 1.33
N THR A 111 6.77 -7.06 1.89
CA THR A 111 6.81 -5.61 2.13
C THR A 111 7.97 -5.22 3.03
N LEU A 112 8.11 -5.86 4.20
CA LEU A 112 9.19 -5.57 5.14
C LEU A 112 10.56 -5.83 4.51
N TRP A 113 10.69 -6.94 3.80
CA TRP A 113 11.91 -7.29 3.07
C TRP A 113 12.26 -6.24 1.99
N LEU A 114 11.26 -5.73 1.27
CA LEU A 114 11.44 -4.67 0.27
C LEU A 114 11.93 -3.36 0.92
N ILE A 115 11.34 -2.96 2.05
CA ILE A 115 11.79 -1.78 2.80
C ILE A 115 13.26 -1.95 3.23
N GLU A 116 13.64 -3.14 3.71
CA GLU A 116 15.04 -3.41 4.07
C GLU A 116 16.00 -3.26 2.87
N GLN A 117 15.60 -3.67 1.67
CA GLN A 117 16.40 -3.46 0.46
C GLN A 117 16.53 -1.98 0.08
N LEU A 118 15.44 -1.21 0.22
CA LEU A 118 15.45 0.23 -0.06
C LEU A 118 16.24 1.04 0.98
N LEU A 119 16.42 0.51 2.19
CA LEU A 119 17.35 1.02 3.21
C LEU A 119 18.83 0.73 2.88
N GLY A 120 19.09 -0.14 1.91
CA GLY A 120 20.41 -0.39 1.38
C GLY A 120 21.01 0.88 0.78
N VAL A 121 22.32 1.04 0.92
CA VAL A 121 23.05 2.15 0.29
C VAL A 121 23.31 1.78 -1.16
N VAL A 122 22.82 2.60 -2.08
CA VAL A 122 23.05 2.49 -3.51
C VAL A 122 23.86 3.70 -3.95
N ASN A 123 25.05 3.48 -4.49
CA ASN A 123 25.94 4.56 -4.94
C ASN A 123 26.19 5.63 -3.86
N GLY A 124 26.26 5.23 -2.59
CA GLY A 124 26.47 6.14 -1.45
C GLY A 124 25.21 6.83 -0.91
N SER A 125 24.04 6.65 -1.53
CA SER A 125 22.77 7.22 -1.07
C SER A 125 21.74 6.13 -0.72
N SER A 126 20.96 6.35 0.34
CA SER A 126 19.81 5.50 0.68
C SER A 126 18.62 5.91 -0.17
N VAL A 127 17.89 4.96 -0.75
CA VAL A 127 16.66 5.28 -1.52
C VAL A 127 15.62 5.89 -0.60
N LEU A 128 15.48 5.33 0.60
CA LEU A 128 14.61 5.88 1.64
C LEU A 128 15.39 6.87 2.50
N PRO A 129 15.01 8.16 2.50
CA PRO A 129 15.65 9.16 3.35
C PRO A 129 15.33 8.91 4.82
N GLN A 130 16.37 8.93 5.67
CA GLN A 130 16.24 8.66 7.12
C GLN A 130 15.41 9.71 7.88
N HIS A 131 15.24 10.90 7.31
CA HIS A 131 14.53 12.01 7.94
C HIS A 131 13.01 11.97 7.69
N ARG A 132 12.53 11.15 6.75
CA ARG A 132 11.11 11.08 6.41
C ARG A 132 10.47 9.93 7.19
N PRO A 133 9.38 10.19 7.95
CA PRO A 133 8.71 9.13 8.68
C PRO A 133 8.08 8.13 7.70
N ILE A 134 8.23 6.85 8.02
CA ILE A 134 7.61 5.76 7.27
C ILE A 134 6.67 5.01 8.21
N CYS A 135 5.43 4.78 7.82
CA CYS A 135 4.52 3.93 8.58
C CYS A 135 4.03 2.74 7.75
N LEU A 136 3.70 1.66 8.44
CA LEU A 136 3.00 0.52 7.86
C LEU A 136 1.50 0.72 8.00
N TRP A 137 0.73 0.36 6.99
CA TRP A 137 -0.73 0.51 6.96
C TRP A 137 -1.39 -0.76 6.44
N ASP A 138 -2.27 -1.37 7.22
CA ASP A 138 -2.89 -2.65 6.87
C ASP A 138 -4.18 -2.48 6.03
N GLY A 139 -4.79 -1.29 6.00
CA GLY A 139 -6.01 -0.99 5.23
C GLY A 139 -7.26 -1.71 5.72
N VAL A 140 -7.09 -2.72 6.58
CA VAL A 140 -8.13 -3.45 7.26
C VAL A 140 -7.97 -3.11 8.73
N HIS A 141 -8.66 -2.07 9.17
CA HIS A 141 -8.86 -1.79 10.59
C HIS A 141 -9.80 -2.84 11.18
N THR A 142 -9.37 -4.11 11.18
CA THR A 142 -10.06 -5.14 11.95
C THR A 142 -10.16 -4.63 13.36
N GLU A 143 -11.39 -4.44 13.84
CA GLU A 143 -11.65 -4.19 15.25
C GLU A 143 -10.87 -5.23 16.02
N GLN A 144 -9.83 -4.79 16.74
CA GLN A 144 -9.03 -5.74 17.47
C GLN A 144 -9.98 -6.38 18.48
N PRO A 145 -10.06 -7.72 18.53
CA PRO A 145 -10.91 -8.37 19.50
C PRO A 145 -10.47 -7.89 20.89
N PRO A 146 -11.43 -7.64 21.79
CA PRO A 146 -11.13 -7.10 23.11
C PRO A 146 -10.05 -7.95 23.78
N VAL A 147 -9.07 -7.27 24.36
CA VAL A 147 -8.04 -7.93 25.17
C VAL A 147 -8.72 -8.57 26.39
N ASP A 148 -8.27 -9.76 26.77
CA ASP A 148 -8.77 -10.40 27.98
C ASP A 148 -8.32 -9.64 29.25
N GLU A 149 -8.78 -10.10 30.43
CA GLU A 149 -8.45 -9.47 31.73
C GLU A 149 -6.95 -9.47 32.07
N TRP A 150 -6.13 -10.25 31.34
CA TRP A 150 -4.68 -10.28 31.47
C TRP A 150 -3.96 -9.46 30.38
N GLY A 151 -4.71 -8.73 29.55
CA GLY A 151 -4.17 -7.93 28.45
C GLY A 151 -3.71 -8.75 27.24
N ARG A 152 -4.15 -10.01 27.11
CA ARG A 152 -3.79 -10.89 25.98
C ARG A 152 -4.84 -10.72 24.88
N SER A 153 -4.38 -10.59 23.64
CA SER A 153 -5.27 -10.62 22.49
C SER A 153 -5.65 -12.05 22.14
N ALA A 154 -6.96 -12.31 21.97
CA ALA A 154 -7.49 -13.61 21.54
C ALA A 154 -6.88 -14.08 20.20
N VAL A 155 -6.43 -13.14 19.36
CA VAL A 155 -5.72 -13.42 18.09
C VAL A 155 -4.50 -14.33 18.28
N TYR A 156 -3.76 -14.15 19.38
CA TYR A 156 -2.58 -14.97 19.67
C TYR A 156 -2.90 -16.32 20.30
N ALA A 157 -4.10 -16.45 20.88
CA ALA A 157 -4.58 -17.71 21.44
C ALA A 157 -5.25 -18.61 20.39
N ASN A 158 -5.64 -18.08 19.22
CA ASN A 158 -6.21 -18.87 18.14
C ASN A 158 -5.22 -19.93 17.64
N THR A 159 -5.50 -21.18 17.98
CA THR A 159 -4.87 -22.35 17.39
C THR A 159 -5.65 -22.73 16.13
N SER A 160 -4.92 -22.91 15.02
CA SER A 160 -5.52 -23.42 13.79
C SER A 160 -5.78 -24.92 13.96
N SER A 161 -6.99 -25.38 13.63
CA SER A 161 -7.30 -26.81 13.52
C SER A 161 -6.78 -27.44 12.23
N LYS A 162 -6.14 -26.66 11.35
CA LYS A 162 -5.59 -27.16 10.09
C LYS A 162 -4.38 -28.07 10.39
N PRO A 163 -4.31 -29.27 9.78
CA PRO A 163 -3.23 -30.23 10.02
C PRO A 163 -1.88 -29.77 9.44
N CYS A 164 -1.86 -28.75 8.58
CA CYS A 164 -0.65 -28.17 8.03
C CYS A 164 -0.54 -26.67 8.37
N HIS A 165 0.67 -26.25 8.79
CA HIS A 165 1.04 -24.85 8.96
C HIS A 165 1.54 -24.23 7.65
N LEU A 166 0.99 -24.64 6.52
CA LEU A 166 1.25 -23.97 5.26
C LEU A 166 0.26 -22.83 5.13
N ALA A 167 0.76 -21.65 4.76
CA ALA A 167 -0.12 -20.58 4.34
C ALA A 167 -0.97 -21.10 3.17
N SER A 168 -2.28 -20.83 3.21
CA SER A 168 -3.15 -21.27 2.11
C SER A 168 -2.73 -20.55 0.82
N GLN A 169 -3.00 -21.12 -0.36
CA GLN A 169 -2.59 -20.48 -1.61
C GLN A 169 -3.14 -19.05 -1.70
N GLU A 170 -4.35 -18.82 -1.20
CA GLU A 170 -4.99 -17.51 -1.17
C GLU A 170 -4.19 -16.48 -0.34
N GLN A 171 -3.50 -16.91 0.71
CA GLN A 171 -2.66 -16.03 1.54
C GLN A 171 -1.40 -15.53 0.80
N TYR A 172 -0.99 -16.18 -0.29
CA TYR A 172 0.15 -15.73 -1.10
C TYR A 172 -0.21 -14.62 -2.09
N HIS A 173 -1.51 -14.45 -2.39
CA HIS A 173 -2.04 -13.53 -3.39
C HIS A 173 -2.91 -12.42 -2.77
N GLN A 174 -2.89 -12.26 -1.44
CA GLN A 174 -3.66 -11.22 -0.75
C GLN A 174 -3.30 -9.79 -1.19
N ASP A 175 -2.08 -9.59 -1.69
CA ASP A 175 -1.62 -8.32 -2.19
C ASP A 175 -2.18 -7.94 -3.57
N GLU A 176 -2.61 -8.89 -4.41
CA GLU A 176 -2.97 -8.61 -5.81
C GLU A 176 -4.15 -7.63 -5.96
N GLY A 177 -5.05 -7.60 -4.97
CA GLY A 177 -6.18 -6.66 -4.94
C GLY A 177 -5.90 -5.33 -4.21
N ILE A 178 -4.71 -5.16 -3.65
CA ILE A 178 -4.34 -3.97 -2.89
C ILE A 178 -3.83 -2.91 -3.83
N LEU A 179 -4.65 -1.87 -4.01
CA LEU A 179 -4.25 -0.68 -4.76
C LEU A 179 -3.68 0.35 -3.80
N ALA A 180 -2.52 0.93 -4.13
CA ALA A 180 -1.93 2.02 -3.37
C ALA A 180 -2.93 3.19 -3.18
N ALA A 181 -3.85 3.40 -4.12
CA ALA A 181 -4.87 4.45 -4.06
C ALA A 181 -5.85 4.20 -2.91
N ARG A 182 -6.32 2.97 -2.76
CA ARG A 182 -7.23 2.57 -1.67
C ARG A 182 -6.55 2.67 -0.32
N VAL A 183 -5.26 2.31 -0.25
CA VAL A 183 -4.45 2.45 0.97
C VAL A 183 -4.35 3.93 1.37
N TRP A 184 -4.13 4.81 0.40
CA TRP A 184 -4.12 6.25 0.63
C TRP A 184 -5.48 6.78 1.08
N GLU A 185 -6.56 6.44 0.39
CA GLU A 185 -7.93 6.86 0.75
C GLU A 185 -8.29 6.48 2.19
N ASP A 186 -8.04 5.22 2.56
CA ASP A 186 -8.29 4.72 3.91
C ASP A 186 -7.41 5.42 4.96
N PHE A 187 -6.13 5.64 4.65
CA PHE A 187 -5.22 6.41 5.51
C PHE A 187 -5.75 7.83 5.75
N VAL A 188 -6.20 8.52 4.71
CA VAL A 188 -6.74 9.88 4.84
C VAL A 188 -8.05 9.85 5.64
N LYS A 189 -8.95 8.92 5.36
CA LYS A 189 -10.23 8.78 6.06
C LYS A 189 -10.05 8.59 7.57
N ASN A 190 -9.06 7.79 7.96
CA ASN A 190 -8.76 7.56 9.37
C ASN A 190 -8.12 8.77 10.06
N ASN A 191 -7.20 9.48 9.40
CA ASN A 191 -6.43 10.57 10.03
C ASN A 191 -7.09 11.95 9.91
N TRP A 192 -7.94 12.16 8.89
CA TRP A 192 -8.69 13.41 8.67
C TRP A 192 -10.17 13.13 8.36
N PRO A 193 -10.92 12.54 9.31
CA PRO A 193 -12.31 12.13 9.08
C PRO A 193 -13.22 13.32 8.72
N ASP A 194 -12.91 14.52 9.21
CA ASP A 194 -13.71 15.71 8.93
C ASP A 194 -13.71 16.09 7.45
N LEU A 195 -12.63 15.82 6.70
CA LEU A 195 -12.58 16.10 5.27
C LEU A 195 -13.58 15.27 4.46
N TYR A 196 -13.90 14.06 4.94
CA TYR A 196 -14.87 13.18 4.31
C TYR A 196 -16.31 13.45 4.76
N ARG A 197 -16.51 14.08 5.91
CA ARG A 197 -17.86 14.43 6.39
C ARG A 197 -18.55 15.49 5.52
N PHE A 198 -17.79 16.33 4.83
CA PHE A 198 -18.31 17.44 4.04
C PHE A 198 -18.52 17.14 2.56
N HIS A 199 -18.14 15.95 2.08
CA HIS A 199 -18.54 15.45 0.77
C HIS A 199 -19.71 14.48 0.95
N PRO A 200 -20.97 14.93 0.91
CA PRO A 200 -22.07 13.99 0.70
C PRO A 200 -21.80 13.28 -0.62
N SER A 201 -21.61 11.95 -0.57
CA SER A 201 -21.51 11.14 -1.78
C SER A 201 -22.67 11.54 -2.71
N PRO A 202 -22.40 12.06 -3.93
CA PRO A 202 -23.46 12.44 -4.86
C PRO A 202 -24.28 11.22 -5.32
N LEU A 203 -23.81 10.01 -5.01
CA LEU A 203 -24.56 8.78 -5.08
C LEU A 203 -25.23 8.55 -3.72
N GLY A 204 -26.47 9.03 -3.59
CA GLY A 204 -27.31 8.72 -2.44
C GLY A 204 -27.40 7.22 -2.21
N ASP A 205 -27.21 6.81 -0.96
CA ASP A 205 -27.51 5.47 -0.45
C ASP A 205 -28.98 5.15 -0.69
N ASN A 206 -29.30 4.61 -1.87
CA ASN A 206 -30.53 3.86 -2.13
C ASN A 206 -30.30 2.36 -1.87
N SER A 207 -29.53 2.03 -0.83
CA SER A 207 -29.37 0.68 -0.30
C SER A 207 -30.54 0.31 0.64
N SER A 208 -31.78 0.54 0.18
CA SER A 208 -32.90 -0.27 0.64
C SER A 208 -32.75 -1.64 -0.02
N GLN A 209 -32.42 -2.64 0.80
CA GLN A 209 -32.41 -4.06 0.43
C GLN A 209 -33.65 -4.41 -0.39
N LYS A 210 -33.47 -4.60 -1.70
CA LYS A 210 -34.39 -5.37 -2.53
C LYS A 210 -33.64 -6.64 -2.91
N GLU A 211 -33.94 -7.72 -2.21
CA GLU A 211 -33.68 -9.06 -2.71
C GLU A 211 -34.27 -9.16 -4.12
N PHE A 212 -33.42 -9.39 -5.13
CA PHE A 212 -33.91 -9.89 -6.41
C PHE A 212 -32.86 -10.75 -7.11
N SER A 213 -33.12 -12.06 -7.05
CA SER A 213 -33.17 -12.99 -8.16
C SER A 213 -32.46 -12.55 -9.45
N SER A 214 -31.45 -13.35 -9.80
CA SER A 214 -30.67 -13.30 -11.03
C SER A 214 -31.53 -13.33 -12.29
N LYS A 215 -31.62 -12.18 -12.97
CA LYS A 215 -31.88 -12.09 -14.42
C LYS A 215 -31.06 -10.97 -15.04
N THR A 216 -30.08 -11.40 -15.84
CA THR A 216 -29.53 -10.82 -17.07
C THR A 216 -29.85 -9.37 -17.44
N GLY A 217 -28.77 -8.60 -17.67
CA GLY A 217 -28.66 -7.61 -18.74
C GLY A 217 -29.08 -6.19 -18.39
N ASN A 218 -28.10 -5.32 -18.10
CA ASN A 218 -27.76 -4.19 -18.99
C ASN A 218 -26.61 -3.38 -18.39
N GLU A 219 -25.71 -2.99 -19.28
CA GLU A 219 -24.57 -2.11 -19.08
C GLU A 219 -25.01 -0.75 -18.53
N THR A 220 -24.24 -0.21 -17.59
CA THR A 220 -24.18 1.24 -17.38
C THR A 220 -22.76 1.60 -16.97
N GLU A 221 -22.10 2.33 -17.87
CA GLU A 221 -20.70 2.74 -17.84
C GLU A 221 -20.43 3.69 -16.66
N PHE A 222 -19.37 3.38 -15.90
CA PHE A 222 -18.65 4.37 -15.09
C PHE A 222 -17.49 4.92 -15.93
N PRO A 223 -17.11 6.21 -15.79
CA PRO A 223 -16.04 6.81 -16.58
C PRO A 223 -14.65 6.27 -16.16
N TYR A 224 -14.25 5.21 -16.86
CA TYR A 224 -12.99 5.02 -17.58
C TYR A 224 -11.67 5.45 -16.89
N TRP A 225 -11.15 4.57 -16.01
CA TRP A 225 -9.71 4.48 -15.67
C TRP A 225 -9.04 3.21 -16.23
N ASP A 226 -9.77 2.35 -16.95
CA ASP A 226 -9.30 1.05 -17.44
C ASP A 226 -8.48 1.09 -18.75
N SER A 227 -8.12 2.27 -19.28
CA SER A 227 -7.52 2.38 -20.62
C SER A 227 -5.99 2.48 -20.68
N LEU A 228 -5.29 2.24 -19.57
CA LEU A 228 -3.83 2.41 -19.50
C LEU A 228 -3.04 1.09 -19.51
N TYR A 229 -3.69 -0.05 -19.77
CA TYR A 229 -3.04 -1.37 -19.73
C TYR A 229 -3.24 -2.25 -20.97
N GLU A 230 -3.57 -1.68 -22.13
CA GLU A 230 -3.53 -2.44 -23.38
C GLU A 230 -2.42 -1.95 -24.32
N ASN A 231 -1.56 -2.91 -24.68
CA ASN A 231 -0.57 -2.94 -25.76
C ASN A 231 0.89 -2.61 -25.40
N ASP A 232 1.68 -3.67 -25.17
CA ASP A 232 2.92 -3.91 -25.94
C ASP A 232 3.40 -5.36 -25.74
N ASP A 233 2.78 -6.28 -26.50
CA ASP A 233 3.14 -7.70 -26.55
C ASP A 233 3.49 -8.14 -27.99
N SER A 234 4.26 -7.30 -28.68
CA SER A 234 4.75 -7.59 -30.04
C SER A 234 6.22 -7.21 -30.22
N ALA A 235 7.14 -7.94 -29.60
CA ALA A 235 8.56 -7.86 -29.96
C ALA A 235 9.37 -9.13 -29.61
N LEU A 236 8.89 -10.33 -29.93
CA LEU A 236 9.75 -11.53 -30.00
C LEU A 236 9.34 -12.46 -31.15
N ALA A 237 9.61 -12.02 -32.38
CA ALA A 237 9.74 -12.92 -33.50
C ALA A 237 10.92 -12.46 -34.36
N GLY A 238 12.02 -13.22 -34.34
CA GLY A 238 13.04 -13.12 -35.38
C GLY A 238 14.48 -13.13 -34.89
N ILE A 239 14.97 -14.28 -34.40
CA ILE A 239 16.35 -14.70 -34.68
C ILE A 239 16.34 -16.19 -35.00
N SER A 240 16.34 -16.51 -36.29
CA SER A 240 16.71 -17.82 -36.82
C SER A 240 17.58 -17.59 -38.04
N ALA A 241 18.87 -17.90 -37.90
CA ALA A 241 19.85 -18.35 -38.89
C ALA A 241 21.25 -18.21 -38.27
#